data_AF-A0A4R3A2L8-F1
#
_entry.id   AF-A0A4R3A2L8-F1
#
_cell.length_a   1.000
_cell.length_b   1.000
_cell.length_c   1.000
_cell.angle_alpha   90.00
_cell.angle_beta   90.00
_cell.angle_gamma   90.00
#
_symmetry.space_group_name_H-M   'P 1'
#
loop_
_entity.id
_entity.type
_entity.pdbx_description
1 polymer ?
#
loop_
_entity_poly.entity_id
_entity_poly.type
_entity_poly.pdbx_seq_one_letter_code
_entity_poly.pdbx_strand_id
1 'polypeptide(L)'
;MFNNTFIKFILLLIIFIFIEEMKKFPNVCPSCDTKLEVSKLTCSSCNTEVSGKFMLPIWTQLTLEEQDFVLEFLLKSGSLKEMANQLGKSYPTVRNKLDDLIDKLLGLKNND
;
A
#
# COMPACT_ATOMS: atom_id res chain seq x y z
N MET A 1 -3.71 -17.26 -35.91
CA MET A 1 -4.85 -16.75 -35.11
C MET A 1 -4.57 -17.13 -33.66
N PHE A 2 -4.06 -16.23 -32.84
CA PHE A 2 -3.73 -16.55 -31.45
C PHE A 2 -5.02 -16.76 -30.66
N ASN A 3 -5.14 -17.88 -29.95
CA ASN A 3 -6.32 -18.19 -29.16
C ASN A 3 -6.45 -17.22 -27.98
N ASN A 4 -7.68 -16.90 -27.55
CA ASN A 4 -7.97 -15.98 -26.44
C ASN A 4 -7.23 -16.36 -25.15
N THR A 5 -6.96 -17.65 -24.92
CA THR A 5 -6.15 -18.13 -23.79
C THR A 5 -4.70 -17.64 -23.85
N PHE A 6 -4.10 -17.59 -25.05
CA PHE A 6 -2.73 -17.13 -25.26
C PHE A 6 -2.61 -15.61 -25.08
N ILE A 7 -3.60 -14.86 -25.58
CA ILE A 7 -3.69 -13.41 -25.39
C ILE A 7 -3.87 -13.08 -23.90
N LYS A 8 -4.70 -13.84 -23.18
CA LYS A 8 -4.91 -13.69 -21.73
C LYS A 8 -3.65 -14.01 -20.92
N PHE A 9 -2.86 -15.00 -21.35
CA PHE A 9 -1.59 -15.36 -20.72
C PHE A 9 -0.53 -14.27 -20.94
N ILE A 10 -0.45 -13.70 -22.14
CA ILE A 10 0.43 -12.56 -22.43
C ILE A 10 0.03 -11.31 -21.63
N LEU A 11 -1.26 -10.99 -21.55
CA LEU A 11 -1.74 -9.87 -20.74
C LEU A 11 -1.43 -10.08 -19.25
N LEU A 12 -1.62 -11.30 -18.74
CA LEU A 12 -1.24 -11.65 -17.37
C LEU A 12 0.26 -11.53 -17.15
N LEU A 13 1.10 -11.99 -18.09
CA LEU A 13 2.55 -11.84 -18.01
C LEU A 13 3.00 -10.38 -18.09
N ILE A 14 2.40 -9.56 -18.96
CA ILE A 14 2.70 -8.12 -19.05
C ILE A 14 2.28 -7.42 -17.75
N ILE A 15 1.11 -7.73 -17.19
CA ILE A 15 0.68 -7.23 -15.88
C ILE A 15 1.65 -7.69 -14.79
N PHE A 16 2.10 -8.94 -14.80
CA PHE A 16 3.07 -9.47 -13.83
C PHE A 16 4.44 -8.77 -13.94
N ILE A 17 4.90 -8.50 -15.16
CA ILE A 17 6.14 -7.75 -15.46
C ILE A 17 6.01 -6.28 -15.01
N PHE A 18 4.83 -5.66 -15.18
CA PHE A 18 4.58 -4.28 -14.74
C PHE A 18 4.39 -4.14 -13.23
N ILE A 19 4.02 -5.21 -12.51
CA ILE A 19 3.81 -5.20 -11.05
C ILE A 19 5.15 -5.30 -10.28
N GLU A 20 6.25 -5.72 -10.91
CA GLU A 20 7.49 -6.10 -10.22
C GLU A 20 8.34 -4.95 -9.62
N GLU A 21 7.95 -3.68 -9.75
CA GLU A 21 8.84 -2.55 -9.35
C GLU A 21 8.40 -1.71 -8.14
N MET A 22 7.51 -2.21 -7.28
CA MET A 22 7.22 -1.54 -6.00
C MET A 22 7.97 -2.24 -4.85
N LYS A 23 9.27 -1.94 -4.71
CA LYS A 23 10.03 -2.37 -3.52
C LYS A 23 9.37 -1.80 -2.27
N LYS A 24 8.97 -2.68 -1.34
CA LYS A 24 8.40 -2.28 -0.05
C LYS A 24 9.37 -1.35 0.66
N PHE A 25 8.88 -0.20 1.12
CA PHE A 25 9.68 0.73 1.90
C PHE A 25 10.10 0.06 3.22
N PRO A 26 11.41 -0.11 3.50
CA PRO A 26 11.85 -0.70 4.76
C PRO A 26 11.59 0.30 5.89
N ASN A 27 10.72 -0.08 6.83
CA ASN A 27 10.34 0.75 7.97
C ASN A 27 10.97 0.28 9.30
N VAL A 28 11.70 -0.85 9.27
CA VAL A 28 12.36 -1.47 10.42
C VAL A 28 13.82 -1.79 10.06
N CYS A 29 14.73 -1.54 10.99
CA CYS A 29 16.15 -1.83 10.86
C CYS A 29 16.42 -3.34 10.97
N PRO A 30 17.02 -3.99 9.95
CA PRO A 30 17.27 -5.44 9.97
C PRO A 30 18.32 -5.89 11.00
N SER A 31 19.03 -4.95 11.65
CA SER A 31 20.08 -5.25 12.63
C SER A 31 19.60 -5.19 14.08
N CYS A 32 18.60 -4.37 14.38
CA CYS A 32 18.17 -4.10 15.78
C CYS A 32 16.66 -3.92 15.94
N ASP A 33 15.88 -4.16 14.89
CA ASP A 33 14.41 -4.09 14.87
C ASP A 33 13.80 -2.73 15.26
N THR A 34 14.62 -1.68 15.33
CA THR A 34 14.15 -0.31 15.59
C THR A 34 13.57 0.34 14.33
N LYS A 35 12.67 1.32 14.51
CA LYS A 35 12.11 2.09 13.38
C LYS A 35 13.21 2.85 12.63
N LEU A 36 13.11 2.87 11.31
CA LEU A 36 14.02 3.65 10.45
C LEU A 36 13.54 5.10 10.31
N GLU A 37 14.47 6.01 10.05
CA GLU A 37 14.21 7.41 9.68
C GLU A 37 14.71 7.66 8.25
N VAL A 38 14.05 8.56 7.53
CA VAL A 38 14.54 9.03 6.24
C VAL A 38 15.70 9.98 6.48
N SER A 39 16.86 9.70 5.87
CA SER A 39 18.06 10.53 5.99
C SER A 39 18.26 11.52 4.84
N LYS A 40 17.69 11.21 3.66
CA LYS A 40 17.95 11.92 2.42
C LYS A 40 16.84 11.71 1.38
N LEU A 41 16.47 12.77 0.68
CA LEU A 41 15.58 12.77 -0.49
C LEU A 41 16.31 13.40 -1.68
N THR A 42 16.08 12.87 -2.88
CA THR A 42 16.67 13.39 -4.12
C THR A 42 15.58 13.71 -5.12
N CYS A 43 15.58 14.94 -5.65
CA CYS A 43 14.69 15.34 -6.73
C CYS A 43 15.15 14.74 -8.06
N SER A 44 14.29 13.97 -8.73
CA SER A 44 14.62 13.34 -10.02
C SER A 44 14.74 14.32 -11.20
N SER A 45 14.24 15.55 -11.07
CA SER A 45 14.26 16.55 -12.16
C SER A 45 15.51 17.42 -12.16
N CYS A 46 16.05 17.78 -11.00
CA CYS A 46 17.19 18.70 -10.88
C CYS A 46 18.33 18.17 -10.00
N ASN A 47 18.21 16.94 -9.47
CA ASN A 47 19.18 16.30 -8.58
C ASN A 47 19.42 17.03 -7.25
N THR A 48 18.58 18.00 -6.88
CA THR A 48 18.64 18.63 -5.56
C THR A 48 18.48 17.58 -4.47
N GLU A 49 19.40 17.61 -3.50
CA GLU A 49 19.39 16.71 -2.36
C GLU A 49 18.93 17.45 -1.11
N VAL A 50 17.96 16.87 -0.40
CA VAL A 50 17.48 17.34 0.88
C VAL A 50 17.88 16.31 1.93
N SER A 51 18.82 16.67 2.80
CA SER A 51 19.32 15.80 3.87
C SER A 51 18.83 16.28 5.23
N GLY A 52 18.53 15.34 6.13
CA GLY A 52 17.98 15.63 7.45
C GLY A 52 17.48 14.36 8.10
N LYS A 53 16.87 14.48 9.29
CA LYS A 53 16.14 13.37 9.91
C LYS A 53 14.65 13.62 9.71
N PHE A 54 14.00 12.78 8.92
CA PHE A 54 12.56 12.85 8.70
C PHE A 54 11.91 11.56 9.17
N MET A 55 10.81 11.70 9.90
CA MET A 55 9.99 10.56 10.29
C MET A 55 9.36 9.92 9.05
N LEU A 56 9.22 8.60 9.10
CA LEU A 56 8.49 7.89 8.07
C LEU A 56 6.99 8.21 8.17
N PRO A 57 6.30 8.44 7.05
CA PRO A 57 4.85 8.62 7.06
C PRO A 57 4.15 7.42 7.68
N ILE A 58 3.06 7.68 8.40
CA ILE A 58 2.24 6.66 9.10
C ILE A 58 1.86 5.50 8.16
N TRP A 59 1.56 5.81 6.90
CA TRP A 59 1.20 4.85 5.85
C TRP A 59 2.25 3.77 5.63
N THR A 60 3.54 4.07 5.83
CA THR A 60 4.62 3.09 5.68
C THR A 60 4.57 1.99 6.74
N GLN A 61 3.84 2.20 7.84
CA GLN A 61 3.63 1.21 8.91
C GLN A 61 2.45 0.27 8.60
N LEU A 62 1.67 0.55 7.56
CA LEU A 62 0.64 -0.35 7.05
C LEU A 62 1.26 -1.40 6.11
N THR A 63 0.71 -2.61 6.12
CA THR A 63 0.98 -3.63 5.13
C THR A 63 0.49 -3.18 3.74
N LEU A 64 1.01 -3.77 2.67
CA LEU A 64 0.56 -3.46 1.31
C LEU A 64 -0.94 -3.72 1.14
N GLU A 65 -1.45 -4.82 1.70
CA GLU A 65 -2.88 -5.15 1.66
C GLU A 65 -3.76 -4.10 2.37
N GLU A 66 -3.28 -3.54 3.48
CA GLU A 66 -3.97 -2.46 4.19
C GLU A 66 -3.92 -1.15 3.38
N GLN A 67 -2.78 -0.82 2.76
CA GLN A 67 -2.66 0.36 1.90
C GLN A 67 -3.59 0.27 0.68
N ASP A 68 -3.63 -0.88 0.02
CA ASP A 68 -4.52 -1.15 -1.12
C ASP A 68 -5.98 -1.07 -0.68
N PHE A 69 -6.32 -1.58 0.51
CA PHE A 69 -7.67 -1.47 1.05
C PHE A 69 -8.08 -0.01 1.25
N VAL A 70 -7.22 0.85 1.81
CA VAL A 70 -7.50 2.29 1.97
C VAL A 70 -7.69 2.95 0.60
N LEU A 71 -6.78 2.70 -0.33
CA LEU A 71 -6.83 3.27 -1.67
C LEU A 71 -8.14 2.92 -2.37
N GLU A 72 -8.48 1.64 -2.43
CA GLU A 72 -9.72 1.17 -3.05
C GLU A 72 -10.95 1.73 -2.33
N PHE A 73 -10.96 1.75 -1.00
CA PHE A 73 -12.06 2.31 -0.24
C PHE A 73 -12.30 3.79 -0.58
N LEU A 74 -11.24 4.59 -0.70
CA LEU A 74 -11.32 5.99 -1.11
C LEU A 74 -11.80 6.15 -2.56
N LEU A 75 -11.28 5.33 -3.49
CA LEU A 75 -11.72 5.31 -4.89
C LEU A 75 -13.20 4.93 -5.04
N LYS A 76 -13.74 4.14 -4.10
CA LYS A 76 -15.17 3.81 -3.99
C LYS A 76 -15.97 4.79 -3.12
N SER A 77 -15.44 5.99 -2.86
CA SER A 77 -16.11 7.02 -2.04
C SER A 77 -16.55 6.53 -0.65
N GLY A 78 -15.81 5.59 -0.07
CA GLY A 78 -16.12 4.98 1.23
C GLY A 78 -17.23 3.93 1.21
N SER A 79 -17.58 3.38 0.04
CA SER A 79 -18.67 2.42 -0.09
C SER A 79 -18.26 1.01 0.36
N LEU A 80 -18.63 0.64 1.59
CA LEU A 80 -18.47 -0.73 2.10
C LEU A 80 -19.17 -1.78 1.25
N LYS A 81 -20.29 -1.42 0.61
CA LYS A 81 -21.03 -2.32 -0.29
C LYS A 81 -20.22 -2.64 -1.55
N GLU A 82 -19.63 -1.63 -2.18
CA GLU A 82 -18.81 -1.83 -3.37
C GLU A 82 -17.53 -2.60 -3.04
N MET A 83 -16.90 -2.30 -1.91
CA MET A 83 -15.76 -3.05 -1.40
C MET A 83 -16.08 -4.52 -1.15
N ALA A 84 -17.22 -4.82 -0.53
CA ALA A 84 -17.69 -6.20 -0.31
C ALA A 84 -17.86 -6.97 -1.63
N ASN A 85 -18.48 -6.33 -2.62
CA ASN A 85 -18.65 -6.91 -3.96
C ASN A 85 -17.30 -7.15 -4.65
N GLN A 86 -16.40 -6.16 -4.63
CA GLN A 86 -15.09 -6.24 -5.28
C GLN A 86 -14.19 -7.31 -4.65
N LEU A 87 -14.19 -7.43 -3.33
CA LEU A 87 -13.37 -8.40 -2.60
C LEU A 87 -14.01 -9.80 -2.54
N GLY A 88 -15.25 -9.96 -3.00
CA GLY A 88 -16.01 -11.20 -2.86
C GLY A 88 -16.23 -11.61 -1.39
N LYS A 89 -16.42 -10.61 -0.52
CA LYS A 89 -16.60 -10.80 0.94
C LYS A 89 -17.97 -10.31 1.39
N SER A 90 -18.41 -10.78 2.54
CA SER A 90 -19.62 -10.26 3.16
C SER A 90 -19.42 -8.82 3.63
N TYR A 91 -20.48 -8.02 3.63
CA TYR A 91 -20.44 -6.67 4.19
C TYR A 91 -19.89 -6.64 5.63
N PRO A 92 -20.31 -7.52 6.57
CA PRO A 92 -19.72 -7.58 7.91
C PRO A 92 -18.20 -7.81 7.90
N THR A 93 -17.69 -8.67 7.02
CA THR A 93 -16.24 -8.93 6.91
C THR A 93 -15.46 -7.69 6.50
N VAL A 94 -15.96 -6.94 5.51
CA VAL A 94 -15.31 -5.70 5.06
C VAL A 94 -15.43 -4.59 6.09
N ARG A 95 -16.58 -4.50 6.77
CA ARG A 95 -16.80 -3.55 7.87
C ARG A 95 -15.79 -3.77 9.00
N ASN A 96 -15.65 -5.00 9.46
CA ASN A 96 -14.69 -5.34 10.52
C ASN A 96 -13.26 -4.98 10.10
N LYS A 97 -12.87 -5.30 8.85
CA LYS A 97 -11.54 -4.93 8.33
C LYS A 97 -11.31 -3.41 8.32
N LEU A 98 -12.34 -2.61 7.99
CA LEU A 98 -12.25 -1.15 8.06
C LEU A 98 -12.10 -0.67 9.51
N ASP A 99 -12.91 -1.21 10.44
CA ASP A 99 -12.86 -0.83 11.85
C ASP A 99 -11.49 -1.19 12.47
N ASP A 100 -10.96 -2.39 12.23
CA ASP A 100 -9.61 -2.81 12.65
C ASP A 100 -8.52 -1.85 12.13
N LEU A 101 -8.66 -1.39 10.88
CA LEU A 101 -7.70 -0.49 10.26
C LEU A 101 -7.79 0.93 10.82
N ILE A 102 -8.99 1.41 11.14
CA ILE A 102 -9.20 2.69 11.83
C ILE A 102 -8.54 2.66 13.20
N ASP A 103 -8.75 1.60 13.97
CA ASP A 103 -8.16 1.44 15.31
C ASP A 103 -6.64 1.43 15.24
N LYS A 104 -6.08 0.70 14.27
CA LYS A 104 -4.63 0.69 14.01
C LYS A 104 -4.10 2.09 13.69
N LEU A 105 -4.76 2.82 12.80
CA LEU A 105 -4.35 4.17 12.40
C LEU A 105 -4.45 5.17 13.57
N LEU A 106 -5.49 5.09 14.39
CA LEU A 106 -5.62 5.90 15.60
C LEU A 106 -4.48 5.60 16.59
N GLY A 107 -4.14 4.32 16.77
CA GLY A 107 -3.00 3.90 17.57
C GLY A 107 -1.68 4.49 17.07
N LEU A 108 -1.45 4.50 15.75
CA LEU A 108 -0.23 5.07 15.18
C LEU A 108 -0.19 6.60 15.30
N LYS A 109 -1.31 7.30 15.02
CA LYS A 109 -1.40 8.76 15.10
C LYS A 109 -1.15 9.30 16.52
N ASN A 110 -1.57 8.57 17.55
CA ASN A 110 -1.42 9.00 18.94
C ASN A 110 0.00 8.79 19.49
N ASN A 111 0.87 8.10 18.76
CA ASN A 111 2.27 7.82 19.12
C ASN A 111 3.29 8.73 18.40
N ASP A 112 2.80 9.69 17.60
CA ASP A 112 3.61 10.71 16.90
C ASP A 112 3.52 12.08 17.61
#